data_AF-A0A109IPG5-F1
#
_entry.id   AF-A0A109IPG5-F1
#
_cell.length_a   1.000
_cell.length_b   1.000
_cell.length_c   1.000
_cell.angle_alpha   90.00
_cell.angle_beta   90.00
_cell.angle_gamma   90.00
#
_symmetry.space_group_name_H-M   'P 1'
#
loop_
_entity.id
_entity.type
_entity.pdbx_description
1 polymer ?
#
loop_
_entity_poly.entity_id
_entity_poly.type
_entity_poly.pdbx_seq_one_letter_code
_entity_poly.pdbx_strand_id
1 'polypeptide(L)'
;MGADSDWGDFLAADTPIVDTTPAGAVAALPEPAASVVEAEIGGAVGDQDWSNWHADSGDDWADSAQDWADYAVENAAAGNVEIAESAMARAADHADIAGDNYTASTDYADAAVDHLETAAAEVDWATSGTAPTGTSYDATSYDATSYDATSYDAGSYDAGTCYDSAVSSFDTSASYDVAE
;
A
#
# COMPACT_ATOMS: atom_id res chain seq x y z
N MET A 1 43.31 36.69 -29.19
CA MET A 1 44.03 36.00 -28.09
C MET A 1 44.25 37.03 -27.00
N GLY A 2 43.38 37.02 -25.99
CA GLY A 2 43.52 37.79 -24.76
C GLY A 2 42.95 36.90 -23.67
N ALA A 3 43.82 36.37 -22.83
CA ALA A 3 43.44 35.63 -21.63
C ALA A 3 43.46 36.64 -20.48
N ASP A 4 42.29 37.07 -20.02
CA ASP A 4 42.19 37.73 -18.73
C ASP A 4 41.98 36.65 -17.66
N SER A 5 43.02 36.55 -16.84
CA SER A 5 43.10 35.71 -15.65
C SER A 5 42.56 36.53 -14.50
N ASP A 6 41.40 36.18 -13.97
CA ASP A 6 40.91 36.81 -12.74
C ASP A 6 40.07 35.85 -11.87
N TRP A 7 40.67 34.70 -11.58
CA TRP A 7 40.19 33.75 -10.56
C TRP A 7 41.12 33.66 -9.34
N GLY A 8 42.07 34.61 -9.22
CA GLY A 8 43.17 34.52 -8.27
C GLY A 8 42.93 35.10 -6.87
N ASP A 9 41.79 35.77 -6.61
CA ASP A 9 41.66 36.64 -5.42
C ASP A 9 40.55 36.25 -4.42
N PHE A 10 39.96 35.05 -4.53
CA PHE A 10 38.94 34.59 -3.56
C PHE A 10 39.51 33.72 -2.43
N LEU A 11 40.83 33.50 -2.36
CA LEU A 11 41.45 32.53 -1.44
C LEU A 11 42.32 33.13 -0.32
N ALA A 12 42.34 34.45 -0.12
CA ALA A 12 43.26 35.09 0.83
C ALA A 12 42.61 36.02 1.87
N ALA A 13 41.34 35.79 2.23
CA ALA A 13 40.75 36.41 3.42
C ALA A 13 40.31 35.32 4.41
N ASP A 14 41.24 34.95 5.29
CA ASP A 14 41.01 34.27 6.57
C ASP A 14 39.91 34.98 7.35
N THR A 15 38.68 34.53 7.13
CA THR A 15 37.62 34.67 8.13
C THR A 15 37.67 33.34 8.86
N PRO A 16 37.92 33.29 10.18
CA PRO A 16 37.74 32.04 10.90
C PRO A 16 36.28 31.66 10.69
N ILE A 17 36.04 30.64 9.86
CA ILE A 17 34.80 29.90 9.92
C ILE A 17 34.80 29.34 11.33
N VAL A 18 34.11 30.04 12.23
CA VAL A 18 33.59 29.40 13.42
C VAL A 18 32.77 28.27 12.85
N ASP A 19 33.27 27.05 13.04
CA ASP A 19 32.51 25.85 12.78
C ASP A 19 31.34 25.86 13.76
N THR A 20 30.27 26.53 13.34
CA THR A 20 28.97 26.48 13.95
C THR A 20 28.18 25.37 13.31
N THR A 21 28.78 24.25 12.86
CA THR A 21 27.97 23.03 12.82
C THR A 21 27.38 22.93 14.22
N PRO A 22 26.05 23.06 14.38
CA PRO A 22 25.47 22.44 15.53
C PRO A 22 25.83 20.98 15.29
N ALA A 23 26.75 20.45 16.10
CA ALA A 23 26.73 19.04 16.44
C ALA A 23 25.43 18.76 17.21
N GLY A 24 24.28 19.21 16.68
CA GLY A 24 23.01 18.58 16.89
C GLY A 24 23.14 17.28 16.11
N ALA A 25 23.80 16.30 16.73
CA ALA A 25 23.49 14.93 16.45
C ALA A 25 21.97 14.88 16.43
N VAL A 26 21.38 14.64 15.26
CA VAL A 26 19.96 14.26 15.19
C VAL A 26 19.90 13.10 16.16
N ALA A 27 19.22 13.31 17.30
CA ALA A 27 19.25 12.32 18.36
C ALA A 27 18.77 11.02 17.72
N ALA A 28 19.67 10.03 17.62
CA ALA A 28 19.33 8.76 17.01
C ALA A 28 18.12 8.22 17.78
N LEU A 29 17.07 7.83 17.06
CA LEU A 29 15.92 7.20 17.69
C LEU A 29 16.43 6.01 18.51
N PRO A 30 16.06 5.91 19.80
CA PRO A 30 16.45 4.76 20.59
C PRO A 30 15.82 3.50 19.99
N GLU A 31 16.59 2.42 19.92
CA GLU A 31 15.98 1.10 19.67
C GLU A 31 15.04 0.74 20.84
N PRO A 32 13.84 0.20 20.57
CA PRO A 32 13.39 -0.39 19.31
C PRO A 32 12.67 0.55 18.33
N ALA A 33 12.45 1.83 18.68
CA ALA A 33 11.62 2.75 17.90
C ALA A 33 12.19 2.98 16.49
N ALA A 34 13.52 3.01 16.34
CA ALA A 34 14.14 3.11 15.02
C ALA A 34 13.75 1.95 14.10
N SER A 35 13.81 0.70 14.59
CA SER A 35 13.41 -0.48 13.81
C SER A 35 11.92 -0.50 13.46
N VAL A 36 11.04 -0.02 14.34
CA VAL A 36 9.60 0.08 14.06
C VAL A 36 9.37 1.13 12.98
N VAL A 37 9.92 2.34 13.13
CA VAL A 37 9.80 3.41 12.14
C VAL A 37 10.31 2.97 10.76
N GLU A 38 11.42 2.24 10.70
CA GLU A 38 11.94 1.72 9.43
C GLU A 38 11.00 0.68 8.81
N ALA A 39 10.41 -0.21 9.63
CA ALA A 39 9.43 -1.18 9.15
C ALA A 39 8.15 -0.51 8.64
N GLU A 40 7.61 0.48 9.36
CA GLU A 40 6.42 1.23 8.96
C GLU A 40 6.66 2.04 7.69
N ILE A 41 7.81 2.72 7.55
CA ILE A 41 8.18 3.41 6.31
C ILE A 41 8.31 2.41 5.15
N GLY A 42 8.88 1.23 5.40
CA GLY A 42 8.95 0.15 4.42
C GLY A 42 7.58 -0.32 3.96
N GLY A 43 6.63 -0.45 4.90
CA GLY A 43 5.22 -0.74 4.61
C GLY A 43 4.58 0.33 3.74
N ALA A 44 4.69 1.59 4.14
CA ALA A 44 4.13 2.74 3.40
C ALA A 44 4.65 2.81 1.95
N VAL A 45 5.94 2.56 1.73
CA VAL A 45 6.52 2.52 0.38
C VAL A 45 5.93 1.36 -0.43
N GLY A 46 5.82 0.18 0.18
CA GLY A 46 5.22 -0.99 -0.48
C GLY A 46 3.77 -0.76 -0.89
N ASP A 47 2.97 -0.17 0.00
CA ASP A 47 1.57 0.14 -0.28
C ASP A 47 1.44 1.27 -1.33
N GLN A 48 2.30 2.28 -1.29
CA GLN A 48 2.33 3.31 -2.34
C GLN A 48 2.67 2.72 -3.72
N ASP A 49 3.60 1.76 -3.80
CA ASP A 49 3.94 1.07 -5.04
C ASP A 49 2.74 0.27 -5.57
N TRP A 50 2.03 -0.45 -4.69
CA TRP A 50 0.79 -1.16 -5.06
C TRP A 50 -0.33 -0.22 -5.49
N SER A 51 -0.50 0.90 -4.78
CA SER A 51 -1.45 1.96 -5.13
C SER A 51 -1.20 2.47 -6.55
N ASN A 52 0.06 2.79 -6.87
CA ASN A 52 0.45 3.26 -8.20
C ASN A 52 0.19 2.19 -9.27
N TRP A 53 0.57 0.94 -9.00
CA TRP A 53 0.35 -0.15 -9.95
C TRP A 53 -1.13 -0.37 -10.28
N HIS A 54 -2.00 -0.27 -9.27
CA HIS A 54 -3.45 -0.35 -9.46
C HIS A 54 -4.00 0.85 -10.23
N ALA A 55 -3.52 2.07 -9.96
CA ALA A 55 -3.91 3.26 -10.72
C ALA A 55 -3.55 3.11 -12.21
N ASP A 56 -2.30 2.73 -12.51
CA ASP A 56 -1.83 2.51 -13.88
C ASP A 56 -2.64 1.40 -14.58
N SER A 57 -2.92 0.31 -13.86
CA SER A 57 -3.76 -0.78 -14.38
C SER A 57 -5.20 -0.32 -14.63
N GLY A 58 -5.74 0.55 -13.78
CA GLY A 58 -7.05 1.17 -13.95
C GLY A 58 -7.12 2.05 -15.21
N ASP A 59 -6.06 2.83 -15.48
CA ASP A 59 -5.94 3.65 -16.69
C ASP A 59 -5.94 2.75 -17.95
N ASP A 60 -5.16 1.66 -17.96
CA ASP A 60 -5.12 0.70 -19.07
C ASP A 60 -6.50 0.07 -19.35
N TRP A 61 -7.25 -0.30 -18.30
CA TRP A 61 -8.60 -0.86 -18.45
C TRP A 61 -9.61 0.19 -18.93
N ALA A 62 -9.49 1.43 -18.47
CA ALA A 62 -10.33 2.54 -18.89
C ALA A 62 -10.11 2.90 -20.37
N ASP A 63 -8.85 2.93 -20.82
CA ASP A 63 -8.50 3.10 -22.24
C ASP A 63 -9.09 1.96 -23.08
N SER A 64 -8.99 0.72 -22.60
CA SER A 64 -9.58 -0.43 -23.29
C SER A 64 -11.11 -0.38 -23.32
N ALA A 65 -11.77 0.15 -22.28
CA ALA A 65 -13.21 0.38 -22.27
C ALA A 65 -13.61 1.42 -23.33
N GLN A 66 -12.83 2.49 -23.47
CA GLN A 66 -13.05 3.53 -24.48
C GLN A 66 -12.90 2.98 -25.90
N ASP A 67 -11.89 2.15 -26.17
CA ASP A 67 -11.72 1.48 -27.46
C ASP A 67 -12.94 0.62 -27.84
N TRP A 68 -13.51 -0.12 -26.87
CA TRP A 68 -14.73 -0.91 -27.10
C TRP A 68 -15.96 -0.03 -27.34
N ALA A 69 -16.07 1.08 -26.63
CA ALA A 69 -17.16 2.04 -26.83
C ALA A 69 -17.09 2.68 -28.22
N ASP A 70 -15.90 3.07 -28.67
CA ASP A 70 -15.68 3.60 -30.02
C ASP A 70 -16.02 2.56 -31.10
N TYR A 71 -15.56 1.31 -30.91
CA TYR A 71 -15.91 0.19 -31.80
C TYR A 71 -17.43 -0.06 -31.84
N ALA A 72 -18.12 0.09 -30.72
CA ALA A 72 -19.58 -0.02 -30.67
C ALA A 72 -20.26 1.09 -31.47
N VAL A 73 -19.81 2.33 -31.32
CA VAL A 73 -20.34 3.51 -32.04
C VAL A 73 -20.15 3.34 -33.55
N GLU A 74 -18.98 2.88 -34.00
CA GLU A 74 -18.72 2.61 -35.42
C GLU A 74 -19.67 1.55 -35.98
N ASN A 75 -19.90 0.45 -35.24
CA ASN A 75 -20.81 -0.61 -35.67
C ASN A 75 -22.27 -0.16 -35.67
N ALA A 76 -22.69 0.63 -34.68
CA ALA A 76 -24.03 1.19 -34.65
C ALA A 76 -24.28 2.11 -35.86
N ALA A 77 -23.30 2.96 -36.20
CA ALA A 77 -23.36 3.83 -37.39
C ALA A 77 -23.41 3.03 -38.71
N ALA A 78 -22.78 1.85 -38.76
CA ALA A 78 -22.84 0.93 -39.88
C ALA A 78 -24.14 0.08 -39.95
N GLY A 79 -25.01 0.17 -38.93
CA GLY A 79 -26.23 -0.63 -38.84
C GLY A 79 -26.03 -2.04 -38.27
N ASN A 80 -24.84 -2.36 -37.77
CA ASN A 80 -24.50 -3.64 -37.15
C ASN A 80 -24.88 -3.64 -35.65
N VAL A 81 -26.17 -3.52 -35.35
CA VAL A 81 -26.66 -3.27 -33.99
C VAL A 81 -26.26 -4.36 -33.00
N GLU A 82 -26.33 -5.64 -33.38
CA GLU A 82 -25.94 -6.76 -32.49
C GLU A 82 -24.46 -6.71 -32.09
N ILE A 83 -23.58 -6.27 -33.01
CA ILE A 83 -22.14 -6.12 -32.73
C ILE A 83 -21.93 -4.92 -31.80
N ALA A 84 -22.65 -3.81 -32.04
CA ALA A 84 -22.57 -2.62 -31.20
C ALA A 84 -23.01 -2.92 -29.76
N GLU A 85 -24.10 -3.65 -29.57
CA GLU A 85 -24.58 -4.06 -28.23
C GLU A 85 -23.54 -4.95 -27.52
N SER A 86 -22.97 -5.93 -28.22
CA SER A 86 -21.92 -6.79 -27.64
C SER A 86 -20.64 -6.01 -27.30
N ALA A 87 -20.29 -4.99 -28.09
CA ALA A 87 -19.14 -4.14 -27.83
C ALA A 87 -19.37 -3.20 -26.63
N MET A 88 -20.57 -2.62 -26.50
CA MET A 88 -20.94 -1.82 -25.31
C MET A 88 -20.93 -2.66 -24.03
N ALA A 89 -21.34 -3.93 -24.10
CA ALA A 89 -21.24 -4.83 -22.95
C ALA A 89 -19.79 -5.04 -22.51
N ARG A 90 -18.87 -5.25 -23.46
CA ARG A 90 -17.43 -5.34 -23.15
C ARG A 90 -16.86 -4.05 -22.60
N ALA A 91 -17.28 -2.90 -23.15
CA ALA A 91 -16.87 -1.60 -22.63
C ALA A 91 -17.29 -1.42 -21.16
N ALA A 92 -18.51 -1.83 -20.81
CA ALA A 92 -18.98 -1.80 -19.43
C ALA A 92 -18.16 -2.74 -18.53
N ASP A 93 -17.94 -3.99 -18.95
CA ASP A 93 -17.11 -4.94 -18.18
C ASP A 93 -15.70 -4.39 -17.92
N HIS A 94 -15.08 -3.74 -18.90
CA HIS A 94 -13.75 -3.13 -18.75
C HIS A 94 -13.79 -1.89 -17.85
N ALA A 95 -14.83 -1.08 -17.92
CA ALA A 95 -15.00 0.08 -17.05
C ALA A 95 -15.20 -0.32 -15.59
N ASP A 96 -15.92 -1.42 -15.33
CA ASP A 96 -16.08 -1.98 -13.99
C ASP A 96 -14.73 -2.45 -13.44
N ILE A 97 -13.93 -3.17 -14.23
CA ILE A 97 -12.58 -3.60 -13.83
C ILE A 97 -11.66 -2.39 -13.56
N ALA A 98 -11.76 -1.32 -14.35
CA ALA A 98 -11.03 -0.08 -14.10
C ALA A 98 -11.43 0.53 -12.74
N GLY A 99 -12.74 0.58 -12.46
CA GLY A 99 -13.28 1.06 -11.19
C GLY A 99 -12.78 0.27 -9.98
N ASP A 100 -12.74 -1.06 -10.09
CA ASP A 100 -12.20 -1.94 -9.04
C ASP A 100 -10.71 -1.66 -8.78
N ASN A 101 -9.94 -1.41 -9.84
CA ASN A 101 -8.52 -1.04 -9.72
C ASN A 101 -8.32 0.31 -9.04
N TYR A 102 -9.10 1.35 -9.38
CA TYR A 102 -9.00 2.64 -8.69
C TYR A 102 -9.43 2.56 -7.22
N THR A 103 -10.40 1.70 -6.91
CA THR A 103 -10.80 1.43 -5.52
C THR A 103 -9.64 0.82 -4.76
N ALA A 104 -9.04 -0.27 -5.27
CA ALA A 104 -7.87 -0.89 -4.67
C ALA A 104 -6.68 0.09 -4.54
N SER A 105 -6.45 0.93 -5.56
CA SER A 105 -5.42 1.96 -5.52
C SER A 105 -5.61 2.92 -4.35
N THR A 106 -6.86 3.33 -4.10
CA THR A 106 -7.22 4.21 -2.98
C THR A 106 -7.01 3.49 -1.64
N ASP A 107 -7.46 2.24 -1.52
CA ASP A 107 -7.28 1.44 -0.30
C ASP A 107 -5.80 1.31 0.09
N TYR A 108 -4.92 1.05 -0.90
CA TYR A 108 -3.47 1.00 -0.67
C TYR A 108 -2.88 2.38 -0.35
N ALA A 109 -3.38 3.46 -0.94
CA ALA A 109 -2.93 4.81 -0.59
C ALA A 109 -3.27 5.15 0.86
N ASP A 110 -4.47 4.78 1.32
CA ASP A 110 -4.89 4.97 2.71
C ASP A 110 -4.04 4.12 3.68
N ALA A 111 -3.75 2.86 3.33
CA ALA A 111 -2.84 2.01 4.11
C ALA A 111 -1.42 2.61 4.22
N ALA A 112 -0.91 3.22 3.14
CA ALA A 112 0.37 3.92 3.17
C ALA A 112 0.36 5.12 4.13
N VAL A 113 -0.77 5.84 4.21
CA VAL A 113 -0.96 6.93 5.18
C VAL A 113 -0.97 6.39 6.61
N ASP A 114 -1.71 5.32 6.89
CA ASP A 114 -1.77 4.70 8.22
C ASP A 114 -0.38 4.26 8.71
N HIS A 115 0.46 3.71 7.82
CA HIS A 115 1.85 3.39 8.12
C HIS A 115 2.68 4.65 8.47
N LEU A 116 2.54 5.73 7.71
CA LEU A 116 3.25 6.99 7.98
C LEU A 116 2.79 7.65 9.29
N GLU A 117 1.50 7.57 9.61
CA GLU A 117 0.97 8.04 10.89
C GLU A 117 1.51 7.23 12.06
N THR A 118 1.59 5.90 11.91
CA THR A 118 2.19 5.01 12.90
C THR A 118 3.68 5.32 13.10
N ALA A 119 4.44 5.48 12.02
CA ALA A 119 5.85 5.87 12.08
C ALA A 119 6.03 7.23 12.79
N ALA A 120 5.19 8.21 12.49
CA ALA A 120 5.24 9.52 13.12
C ALA A 120 4.93 9.46 14.63
N ALA A 121 3.95 8.63 15.03
CA ALA A 121 3.62 8.41 16.43
C ALA A 121 4.78 7.76 17.21
N GLU A 122 5.49 6.80 16.60
CA GLU A 122 6.66 6.17 17.20
C GLU A 122 7.83 7.15 17.38
N VAL A 123 8.05 8.04 16.40
CA VAL A 123 9.05 9.11 16.52
C VAL A 123 8.69 10.07 17.66
N ASP A 124 7.43 10.49 17.75
CA ASP A 124 6.95 11.39 18.82
C ASP A 124 7.09 10.74 20.20
N TRP A 125 6.70 9.47 20.33
CA TRP A 125 6.86 8.71 21.56
C TRP A 125 8.32 8.63 22.02
N ALA A 126 9.20 8.26 21.10
CA ALA A 126 10.62 8.07 21.38
C ALA A 126 11.36 9.37 21.74
N THR A 127 10.87 10.52 21.25
CA THR A 127 11.50 11.82 21.46
C THR A 127 10.89 12.63 22.61
N SER A 128 9.59 12.47 22.89
CA SER A 128 8.90 13.18 23.96
C SER A 128 8.93 12.45 25.31
N GLY A 129 9.23 11.14 25.33
CA GLY A 129 9.21 10.32 26.54
C GLY A 129 7.83 10.17 27.18
N THR A 130 6.78 10.60 26.48
CA THR A 130 5.39 10.56 26.93
C THR A 130 4.65 9.61 26.02
N ALA A 131 3.97 8.59 26.58
CA ALA A 131 3.06 7.74 25.79
C ALA A 131 2.08 8.63 25.00
N PRO A 132 1.86 8.40 23.69
CA PRO A 132 0.93 9.21 22.93
C PRO A 132 -0.40 9.23 23.67
N THR A 133 -0.86 10.42 24.07
CA THR A 133 -2.21 10.60 24.59
C THR A 133 -3.13 10.34 23.40
N GLY A 134 -3.60 9.10 23.31
CA GLY A 134 -4.34 8.58 22.18
C GLY A 134 -5.33 9.60 21.62
N THR A 135 -5.04 10.05 20.40
CA THR A 135 -6.12 10.28 19.45
C THR A 135 -6.72 8.90 19.23
N SER A 136 -7.90 8.70 19.80
CA SER A 136 -8.66 7.46 19.71
C SER A 136 -8.71 7.02 18.26
N TYR A 137 -8.11 5.87 18.01
CA TYR A 137 -8.29 5.04 16.84
C TYR A 137 -9.79 5.02 16.47
N ASP A 138 -10.17 5.71 15.39
CA ASP A 138 -11.51 5.59 14.83
C ASP A 138 -11.47 4.47 13.79
N ALA A 139 -11.50 3.22 14.28
CA ALA A 139 -11.62 2.00 13.46
C ALA A 139 -12.96 1.90 12.70
N THR A 140 -13.70 3.00 12.51
CA THR A 140 -14.98 2.97 11.79
C THR A 140 -14.87 3.18 10.29
N SER A 141 -13.68 3.41 9.73
CA SER A 141 -13.49 3.46 8.26
C SER A 141 -13.30 2.09 7.61
N TYR A 142 -13.18 0.99 8.37
CA TYR A 142 -13.39 -0.35 7.82
C TYR A 142 -14.89 -0.53 7.51
N ASP A 143 -15.32 0.01 6.37
CA ASP A 143 -16.63 -0.26 5.81
C ASP A 143 -16.68 -1.70 5.29
N ALA A 144 -16.83 -2.63 6.24
CA ALA A 144 -17.08 -4.04 5.98
C ALA A 144 -18.51 -4.30 5.42
N THR A 145 -19.18 -3.32 4.80
CA THR A 145 -20.52 -3.51 4.21
C THR A 145 -20.54 -3.79 2.71
N SER A 146 -19.39 -3.92 2.04
CA SER A 146 -19.35 -4.28 0.61
C SER A 146 -19.43 -5.80 0.32
N TYR A 147 -19.25 -6.68 1.31
CA TYR A 147 -19.54 -8.11 1.10
C TYR A 147 -21.06 -8.36 1.13
N ASP A 148 -21.73 -8.11 -0.01
CA ASP A 148 -23.04 -8.67 -0.31
C ASP A 148 -22.92 -10.19 -0.47
N ALA A 149 -22.91 -10.89 0.66
CA ALA A 149 -22.93 -12.34 0.75
C ALA A 149 -24.35 -12.92 0.50
N THR A 150 -25.15 -12.34 -0.41
CA THR A 150 -26.48 -12.88 -0.74
C THR A 150 -26.54 -13.77 -1.99
N SER A 151 -25.42 -14.12 -2.64
CA SER A 151 -25.44 -14.98 -3.84
C SER A 151 -24.87 -16.40 -3.69
N TYR A 152 -24.55 -16.89 -2.48
CA TYR A 152 -24.32 -18.33 -2.31
C TYR A 152 -25.63 -19.04 -2.02
N ASP A 153 -26.20 -19.60 -3.09
CA ASP A 153 -27.28 -20.58 -3.09
C ASP A 153 -26.93 -21.74 -2.13
N ALA A 154 -27.42 -21.64 -0.90
CA ALA A 154 -27.35 -22.69 0.12
C ALA A 154 -28.36 -23.80 -0.22
N GLY A 155 -28.10 -24.49 -1.33
CA GLY A 155 -28.86 -25.62 -1.82
C GLY A 155 -27.97 -26.84 -1.96
N SER A 156 -28.04 -27.75 -0.98
CA SER A 156 -27.63 -29.16 -1.07
C SER A 156 -26.15 -29.49 -0.87
N TYR A 157 -25.74 -29.68 0.38
CA TYR A 157 -24.98 -30.87 0.79
C TYR A 157 -25.46 -31.35 2.17
N ASP A 158 -26.40 -32.30 2.12
CA ASP A 158 -26.72 -33.22 3.21
C ASP A 158 -25.75 -34.41 3.15
N ALA A 159 -24.98 -34.59 4.23
CA ALA A 159 -24.35 -35.82 4.74
C ALA A 159 -23.18 -35.37 5.64
N GLY A 160 -23.18 -35.51 6.96
CA GLY A 160 -23.74 -36.57 7.77
C GLY A 160 -22.62 -37.12 8.67
N THR A 161 -22.88 -37.10 9.97
CA THR A 161 -22.33 -37.99 11.02
C THR A 161 -20.91 -37.78 11.57
N CYS A 162 -20.88 -37.17 12.76
CA CYS A 162 -20.26 -37.58 14.04
C CYS A 162 -18.84 -38.19 14.07
N TYR A 163 -17.97 -37.65 14.93
CA TYR A 163 -17.54 -38.35 16.16
C TYR A 163 -16.92 -37.37 17.16
N ASP A 164 -17.50 -37.36 18.36
CA ASP A 164 -16.95 -36.80 19.60
C ASP A 164 -16.10 -37.89 20.27
N SER A 165 -14.86 -37.58 20.63
CA SER A 165 -14.15 -38.32 21.69
C SER A 165 -12.91 -37.56 22.16
N ALA A 166 -13.00 -37.15 23.41
CA ALA A 166 -11.97 -36.59 24.24
C ALA A 166 -10.76 -37.55 24.50
N VAL A 167 -9.72 -36.95 25.12
CA VAL A 167 -8.67 -37.57 25.96
C VAL A 167 -7.39 -38.03 25.24
N SER A 168 -6.31 -37.27 25.36
CA SER A 168 -5.24 -37.48 26.36
C SER A 168 -3.96 -36.75 25.99
N SER A 169 -3.36 -36.15 27.02
CA SER A 169 -1.95 -35.78 27.10
C SER A 169 -1.02 -36.86 26.54
N PHE A 170 -0.15 -36.47 25.62
CA PHE A 170 1.13 -37.17 25.42
C PHE A 170 2.26 -36.15 25.36
N ASP A 171 2.99 -36.14 26.47
CA ASP A 171 4.39 -35.75 26.57
C ASP A 171 5.22 -36.69 25.68
N THR A 172 6.01 -36.11 24.76
CA THR A 172 7.18 -36.78 24.19
C THR A 172 8.33 -35.80 24.07
N SER A 173 9.04 -35.61 25.17
CA SER A 173 10.48 -35.39 25.14
C SER A 173 11.19 -36.51 24.35
N ALA A 174 11.88 -36.15 23.26
CA ALA A 174 12.87 -37.00 22.62
C ALA A 174 14.11 -36.17 22.26
N SER A 175 15.14 -36.38 23.06
CA SER A 175 16.53 -35.94 22.89
C SER A 175 17.13 -36.42 21.58
N TYR A 176 17.79 -35.53 20.85
CA TYR A 176 18.79 -35.92 19.84
C TYR A 176 20.16 -35.95 20.52
N ASP A 177 20.68 -37.17 20.70
CA ASP A 177 22.08 -37.41 21.06
C ASP A 177 22.96 -37.12 19.83
N VAL A 178 24.01 -36.33 20.08
CA VAL A 178 25.18 -36.16 19.22
C VAL A 178 26.17 -37.27 19.54
N ALA A 179 26.63 -38.02 18.55
CA ALA A 179 27.90 -38.73 18.63
C ALA A 179 28.50 -39.03 17.25
N GLU A 180 29.72 -38.50 17.10
CA GLU A 180 30.89 -38.86 16.26
C GLU A 180 30.78 -38.95 14.74
#